data_AF-A0A950JUA4-F1
#
_entry.id   AF-A0A950JUA4-F1
#
_cell.length_a   1.000
_cell.length_b   1.000
_cell.length_c   1.000
_cell.angle_alpha   90.00
_cell.angle_beta   90.00
_cell.angle_gamma   90.00
#
_symmetry.space_group_name_H-M   'P 1'
#
loop_
_entity.id
_entity.type
_entity.pdbx_description
1 polymer ?
#
loop_
_entity_poly.entity_id
_entity_poly.type
_entity_poly.pdbx_seq_one_letter_code
_entity_poly.pdbx_strand_id
1 'polypeptide(L)'
;VLGVWLPRLPASWALPLSVLAFIAIGFAAWLSRDGQMTRRGFLLAAFMPLALLAGCVVLGFALAFLAQLISGTPDPTYAYPMAMRVALAFGAWGMVLLVSRMASVHGAAISAWLWMAGLAIITAAVLPGISPYFLFPSLVAAVMLLAGARKRGSSALGQAALLIGAVAALVIWLQLLVGGEALMGLKLHPLFTVPAAFGLMTLVPLLAANPLRGRAWANSTAASLVGAVVAAAIAGLLPSYSLASPQRLNLIYFENGKQPARWIAETAWKANGTEPIPAQLKNAGHFRFDSDAYAGLGLGSAYVADAGAGRFPLPAAVVTGDRPAGASRVVSLVLHGSAATGSMTLRIPQSAKLQAIRIRGENVPVSKGWSGNTLLICNGPDCRDVAVTLTLGSRAAFSIPFAERRYGLPPFGASLATARPATAMPSQSGDGAILASVLQLPGR
;
A
#
# COMPACT_ATOMS: atom_id res chain seq x y z
N VAL A 1 3.60 0.54 -17.01
CA VAL A 1 2.12 0.52 -17.15
C VAL A 1 1.63 -0.83 -16.67
N LEU A 2 0.70 -0.87 -15.71
CA LEU A 2 0.09 -2.14 -15.30
C LEU A 2 -0.72 -2.71 -16.46
N GLY A 3 -0.56 -4.00 -16.75
CA GLY A 3 -1.36 -4.70 -17.76
C GLY A 3 -0.99 -4.42 -19.22
N VAL A 4 0.27 -4.14 -19.57
CA VAL A 4 0.71 -4.05 -20.99
C VAL A 4 0.38 -5.34 -21.76
N TRP A 5 0.45 -6.50 -21.09
CA TRP A 5 0.16 -7.79 -21.70
C TRP A 5 -1.31 -8.22 -21.54
N LEU A 6 -2.15 -7.40 -20.89
CA LEU A 6 -3.57 -7.69 -20.75
C LEU A 6 -4.33 -7.12 -21.96
N PRO A 7 -5.00 -7.96 -22.75
CA PRO A 7 -5.89 -7.47 -23.79
C PRO A 7 -6.99 -6.59 -23.17
N ARG A 8 -7.34 -5.50 -23.86
CA ARG A 8 -8.45 -4.65 -23.45
C ARG A 8 -9.76 -5.32 -23.84
N LEU A 9 -10.69 -5.42 -22.90
CA LEU A 9 -12.01 -6.00 -23.10
C LEU A 9 -13.08 -5.05 -22.54
N PRO A 10 -14.21 -4.85 -23.23
CA PRO A 10 -15.33 -4.12 -22.64
C PRO A 10 -15.84 -4.85 -21.40
N ALA A 11 -16.17 -4.11 -20.34
CA ALA A 11 -16.60 -4.69 -19.06
C ALA A 11 -17.81 -5.63 -19.20
N SER A 12 -18.73 -5.35 -20.14
CA SER A 12 -19.90 -6.20 -20.42
C SER A 12 -19.56 -7.61 -20.89
N TRP A 13 -18.37 -7.81 -21.48
CA TRP A 13 -17.91 -9.12 -21.94
C TRP A 13 -17.16 -9.92 -20.87
N ALA A 14 -16.71 -9.28 -19.79
CA ALA A 14 -15.88 -9.94 -18.79
C ALA A 14 -16.62 -11.10 -18.10
N LEU A 15 -17.87 -10.88 -17.68
CA LEU A 15 -18.68 -11.89 -17.01
C LEU A 15 -19.03 -13.08 -17.93
N PRO A 16 -19.62 -12.91 -19.14
CA PRO A 16 -19.98 -14.05 -19.98
C PRO A 16 -18.75 -14.87 -20.41
N LEU A 17 -17.62 -14.23 -20.70
CA LEU A 17 -16.39 -14.96 -21.03
C LEU A 17 -15.80 -15.71 -19.83
N SER A 18 -15.93 -15.16 -18.61
CA SER A 18 -15.49 -15.86 -17.39
C SER A 18 -16.33 -17.11 -17.13
N VAL A 19 -17.66 -17.02 -17.30
CA VAL A 19 -18.57 -18.17 -17.18
C VAL A 19 -18.26 -19.22 -18.26
N LEU A 20 -18.03 -18.79 -19.51
CA LEU A 20 -17.66 -19.68 -20.59
C LEU A 20 -16.34 -20.41 -20.30
N ALA A 21 -15.31 -19.71 -19.83
CA ALA A 21 -14.03 -20.30 -19.46
C ALA A 21 -14.21 -21.33 -18.33
N PHE A 22 -14.99 -21.00 -17.30
CA PHE A 22 -15.26 -21.89 -16.17
C PHE A 22 -15.96 -23.19 -16.63
N ILE A 23 -17.01 -23.07 -17.45
CA ILE A 23 -17.74 -24.22 -18.00
C ILE A 23 -16.82 -25.06 -18.89
N ALA A 24 -16.02 -24.44 -19.76
CA ALA A 24 -15.09 -25.13 -20.64
C ALA A 24 -14.01 -25.91 -19.86
N ILE A 25 -13.43 -25.33 -18.80
CA ILE A 25 -12.48 -26.01 -17.93
C ILE A 25 -13.16 -27.16 -17.17
N GLY A 26 -14.37 -26.95 -16.64
CA GLY A 26 -15.15 -28.00 -15.98
C GLY A 26 -15.51 -29.16 -16.93
N PHE A 27 -15.81 -28.85 -18.19
CA PHE A 27 -16.07 -29.85 -19.21
C PHE A 27 -14.79 -30.62 -19.60
N ALA A 28 -13.65 -29.94 -19.76
CA ALA A 28 -12.36 -30.59 -19.97
C ALA A 28 -11.98 -31.52 -18.80
N ALA A 29 -12.27 -31.09 -17.56
CA ALA A 29 -12.09 -31.87 -16.35
C ALA A 29 -12.95 -33.14 -16.34
N TRP A 30 -14.20 -33.03 -16.79
CA TRP A 30 -15.12 -34.17 -16.91
C TRP A 30 -14.65 -35.16 -17.98
N LEU A 31 -14.21 -34.67 -19.15
CA LEU A 31 -13.69 -35.51 -20.24
C LEU A 31 -12.39 -36.25 -19.89
N SER A 32 -11.57 -35.68 -19.01
CA SER A 32 -10.27 -36.24 -18.58
C SER A 32 -10.37 -37.12 -17.33
N ARG A 33 -11.59 -37.46 -16.88
CA ARG A 33 -11.81 -38.20 -15.64
C ARG A 33 -11.45 -39.69 -15.79
N ASP A 34 -10.21 -40.04 -15.44
CA ASP A 34 -9.85 -41.42 -15.12
C ASP A 34 -10.50 -41.77 -13.77
N GLY A 35 -11.40 -42.78 -13.73
CA GLY A 35 -12.29 -43.12 -12.59
C GLY A 35 -11.63 -43.49 -11.25
N GLN A 36 -10.37 -43.13 -11.01
CA GLN A 36 -9.54 -43.51 -9.87
C GLN A 36 -9.32 -42.41 -8.83
N MET A 37 -9.96 -41.23 -8.92
CA MET A 37 -9.83 -40.21 -7.89
C MET A 37 -10.57 -40.58 -6.60
N THR A 38 -9.82 -40.79 -5.52
CA THR A 38 -10.38 -40.94 -4.17
C THR A 38 -10.98 -39.63 -3.67
N ARG A 39 -12.02 -39.69 -2.82
CA ARG A 39 -12.64 -38.49 -2.21
C ARG A 39 -11.62 -37.61 -1.49
N ARG A 40 -10.67 -38.22 -0.78
CA ARG A 40 -9.58 -37.52 -0.09
C ARG A 40 -8.68 -36.75 -1.07
N GLY A 41 -8.31 -37.38 -2.19
CA GLY A 41 -7.51 -36.74 -3.23
C GLY A 41 -8.21 -35.55 -3.87
N PHE A 42 -9.53 -35.64 -4.05
CA PHE A 42 -10.34 -34.51 -4.53
C PHE A 42 -10.36 -33.34 -3.55
N LEU A 43 -10.58 -33.59 -2.26
CA LEU A 43 -10.58 -32.53 -1.24
C LEU A 43 -9.22 -31.84 -1.14
N LEU A 44 -8.12 -32.61 -1.06
CA LEU A 44 -6.78 -32.04 -1.01
C LEU A 44 -6.45 -31.21 -2.26
N ALA A 45 -6.89 -31.65 -3.43
CA ALA A 45 -6.77 -30.88 -4.66
C ALA A 45 -7.56 -29.57 -4.58
N ALA A 46 -8.82 -29.59 -4.14
CA ALA A 46 -9.66 -28.40 -4.01
C ALA A 46 -9.07 -27.35 -3.05
N PHE A 47 -8.41 -27.79 -1.97
CA PHE A 47 -7.77 -26.90 -0.99
C PHE A 47 -6.35 -26.45 -1.38
N MET A 48 -5.72 -27.05 -2.39
CA MET A 48 -4.34 -26.74 -2.77
C MET A 48 -4.12 -25.25 -3.12
N PRO A 49 -4.95 -24.58 -3.94
CA PRO A 49 -4.77 -23.15 -4.25
C PRO A 49 -4.87 -22.25 -3.00
N LEU A 50 -5.77 -22.57 -2.08
CA LEU A 50 -5.90 -21.86 -0.80
C LEU A 50 -4.68 -22.06 0.09
N ALA A 51 -4.18 -23.30 0.21
CA ALA A 51 -2.99 -23.61 0.99
C ALA A 51 -1.75 -22.88 0.44
N LEU A 52 -1.61 -22.81 -0.89
CA LEU A 52 -0.55 -22.06 -1.54
C LEU A 52 -0.68 -20.55 -1.29
N LEU A 53 -1.86 -19.98 -1.51
CA LEU A 53 -2.10 -18.56 -1.30
C LEU A 53 -1.84 -18.14 0.15
N ALA A 54 -2.44 -18.86 1.11
CA ALA A 54 -2.27 -18.59 2.53
C ALA A 54 -0.81 -18.78 2.96
N GLY A 55 -0.16 -19.87 2.52
CA GLY A 55 1.25 -20.13 2.82
C GLY A 55 2.19 -19.06 2.28
N CYS A 56 2.00 -18.61 1.03
CA CYS A 56 2.77 -17.51 0.45
C CYS A 56 2.57 -16.19 1.21
N VAL A 57 1.35 -15.88 1.63
CA VAL A 57 1.07 -14.67 2.44
C VAL A 57 1.75 -14.76 3.80
N VAL A 58 1.59 -15.87 4.52
CA VAL A 58 2.20 -16.10 5.83
C VAL A 58 3.72 -16.04 5.74
N LEU A 59 4.34 -16.70 4.77
CA LEU A 59 5.78 -16.63 4.54
C LEU A 59 6.23 -15.21 4.17
N GLY A 60 5.46 -14.49 3.36
CA GLY A 60 5.75 -13.08 3.04
C GLY A 60 5.84 -12.22 4.30
N PHE A 61 4.85 -12.33 5.19
CA PHE A 61 4.86 -11.61 6.47
C PHE A 61 6.02 -12.06 7.36
N ALA A 62 6.27 -13.37 7.47
CA ALA A 62 7.35 -13.91 8.31
C ALA A 62 8.74 -13.46 7.84
N LEU A 63 9.00 -13.50 6.53
CA LEU A 63 10.27 -13.07 5.94
C LEU A 63 10.47 -11.55 6.07
N ALA A 64 9.41 -10.76 5.86
CA ALA A 64 9.46 -9.32 6.04
C ALA A 64 9.68 -8.94 7.50
N PHE A 65 8.99 -9.59 8.42
CA PHE A 65 9.17 -9.41 9.86
C PHE A 65 10.58 -9.77 10.30
N LEU A 66 11.16 -10.87 9.79
CA LEU A 66 12.55 -11.24 10.06
C LEU A 66 13.52 -10.14 9.61
N ALA A 67 13.36 -9.62 8.39
CA ALA A 67 14.19 -8.53 7.89
C ALA A 67 14.06 -7.26 8.75
N GLN A 68 12.82 -6.92 9.16
CA GLN A 68 12.55 -5.76 10.04
C GLN A 68 13.13 -5.93 11.43
N LEU A 69 13.08 -7.15 12.00
CA LEU A 69 13.64 -7.47 13.30
C LEU A 69 15.15 -7.29 13.32
N ILE A 70 15.83 -7.71 12.24
CA ILE A 70 17.29 -7.59 12.09
C ILE A 70 17.69 -6.12 11.85
N SER A 71 16.96 -5.40 11.00
CA SER A 71 17.34 -4.02 10.65
C SER A 71 16.94 -2.99 11.71
N GLY A 72 15.92 -3.29 12.52
CA GLY A 72 15.30 -2.31 13.44
C GLY A 72 14.51 -1.21 12.73
N THR A 73 14.20 -1.37 11.44
CA THR A 73 13.47 -0.37 10.62
C THR A 73 12.20 -0.97 10.04
N PRO A 74 11.11 -0.19 9.87
CA PRO A 74 9.86 -0.69 9.29
C PRO A 74 9.96 -1.05 7.79
N ASP A 75 10.96 -0.51 7.08
CA ASP A 75 11.21 -0.84 5.67
C ASP A 75 12.71 -1.08 5.39
N PRO A 76 13.24 -2.27 5.70
CA PRO A 76 14.65 -2.60 5.45
C PRO A 76 15.04 -2.66 3.97
N THR A 77 14.04 -2.70 3.08
CA THR A 77 14.24 -3.12 1.69
C THR A 77 14.27 -1.98 0.70
N TYR A 78 14.06 -0.75 1.18
CA TYR A 78 13.87 0.43 0.35
C TYR A 78 15.04 0.68 -0.61
N ALA A 79 16.28 0.71 -0.11
CA ALA A 79 17.46 0.94 -0.95
C ALA A 79 17.94 -0.30 -1.71
N TYR A 80 17.82 -1.50 -1.12
CA TYR A 80 18.37 -2.73 -1.69
C TYR A 80 17.32 -3.87 -1.72
N PRO A 81 16.32 -3.80 -2.61
CA PRO A 81 15.19 -4.73 -2.61
C PRO A 81 15.55 -6.15 -3.06
N MET A 82 16.68 -6.34 -3.75
CA MET A 82 17.02 -7.62 -4.41
C MET A 82 17.08 -8.82 -3.46
N ALA A 83 17.68 -8.66 -2.28
CA ALA A 83 17.77 -9.76 -1.30
C ALA A 83 16.35 -10.20 -0.86
N MET A 84 15.45 -9.23 -0.63
CA MET A 84 14.06 -9.53 -0.28
C MET A 84 13.28 -10.14 -1.45
N ARG A 85 13.49 -9.69 -2.70
CA ARG A 85 12.88 -10.34 -3.88
C ARG A 85 13.26 -11.81 -3.97
N VAL A 86 14.55 -12.11 -3.77
CA VAL A 86 15.08 -13.47 -3.74
C VAL A 86 14.45 -14.26 -2.59
N ALA A 87 14.34 -13.66 -1.40
CA ALA A 87 13.70 -14.28 -0.25
C ALA A 87 12.25 -14.69 -0.53
N LEU A 88 11.44 -13.75 -1.04
CA LEU A 88 10.04 -13.97 -1.35
C LEU A 88 9.85 -14.98 -2.50
N ALA A 89 10.73 -14.94 -3.52
CA ALA A 89 10.70 -15.91 -4.63
C ALA A 89 10.99 -17.34 -4.14
N PHE A 90 12.03 -17.52 -3.32
CA PHE A 90 12.34 -18.81 -2.71
C PHE A 90 11.26 -19.27 -1.74
N GLY A 91 10.65 -18.36 -0.97
CA GLY A 91 9.53 -18.68 -0.08
C GLY A 91 8.31 -19.17 -0.87
N ALA A 92 7.92 -18.45 -1.91
CA ALA A 92 6.80 -18.83 -2.78
C ALA A 92 7.06 -20.17 -3.50
N TRP A 93 8.27 -20.38 -4.02
CA TRP A 93 8.66 -21.64 -4.65
C TRP A 93 8.68 -22.81 -3.65
N GLY A 94 9.16 -22.58 -2.42
CA GLY A 94 9.08 -23.57 -1.34
C GLY A 94 7.64 -24.02 -1.06
N MET A 95 6.69 -23.09 -1.08
CA MET A 95 5.26 -23.41 -0.95
C MET A 95 4.72 -24.19 -2.14
N VAL A 96 5.11 -23.85 -3.37
CA VAL A 96 4.74 -24.62 -4.57
C VAL A 96 5.21 -26.07 -4.44
N LEU A 97 6.45 -26.29 -3.98
CA LEU A 97 6.98 -27.63 -3.74
C LEU A 97 6.20 -28.36 -2.64
N LEU A 98 5.87 -27.70 -1.52
CA LEU A 98 5.08 -28.28 -0.43
C LEU A 98 3.70 -28.75 -0.91
N VAL A 99 2.97 -27.87 -1.62
CA VAL A 99 1.60 -28.18 -2.06
C VAL A 99 1.55 -29.13 -3.27
N SER A 100 2.66 -29.31 -4.00
CA SER A 100 2.73 -30.24 -5.15
C SER A 100 2.44 -31.70 -4.80
N ARG A 101 2.51 -32.07 -3.51
CA ARG A 101 2.18 -33.40 -3.00
C ARG A 101 0.72 -33.56 -2.59
N MET A 102 -0.04 -32.46 -2.49
CA MET A 102 -1.43 -32.50 -2.03
C MET A 102 -2.37 -33.11 -3.07
N ALA A 103 -2.03 -33.02 -4.35
CA ALA A 103 -2.94 -33.36 -5.44
C ALA A 103 -2.25 -34.20 -6.52
N SER A 104 -3.03 -35.06 -7.19
CA SER A 104 -2.62 -35.67 -8.45
C SER A 104 -2.54 -34.61 -9.56
N VAL A 105 -1.89 -34.93 -10.68
CA VAL A 105 -1.80 -34.03 -11.86
C VAL A 105 -3.16 -33.46 -12.25
N HIS A 106 -4.14 -34.33 -12.45
CA HIS A 106 -5.48 -33.94 -12.85
C HIS A 106 -6.17 -33.12 -11.76
N GLY A 107 -6.08 -33.54 -10.49
CA GLY A 107 -6.65 -32.78 -9.38
C GLY A 107 -6.05 -31.38 -9.26
N ALA A 108 -4.72 -31.26 -9.36
CA ALA A 108 -4.02 -29.99 -9.30
C ALA A 108 -4.41 -29.07 -10.46
N ALA A 109 -4.46 -29.60 -11.69
CA ALA A 109 -4.82 -28.82 -12.88
C ALA A 109 -6.25 -28.29 -12.79
N ILE A 110 -7.20 -29.19 -12.52
CA ILE A 110 -8.62 -28.84 -12.40
C ILE A 110 -8.80 -27.81 -11.30
N SER A 111 -8.19 -28.03 -10.13
CA SER A 111 -8.32 -27.12 -9.01
C SER A 111 -7.75 -25.73 -9.31
N ALA A 112 -6.49 -25.63 -9.78
CA ALA A 112 -5.85 -24.35 -10.07
C ALA A 112 -6.67 -23.52 -11.09
N TRP A 113 -7.11 -24.15 -12.18
CA TRP A 113 -7.81 -23.46 -13.26
C TRP A 113 -9.28 -23.15 -12.94
N LEU A 114 -9.99 -24.01 -12.22
CA LEU A 114 -11.35 -23.68 -11.76
C LEU A 114 -11.35 -22.58 -10.68
N TRP A 115 -10.34 -22.54 -9.81
CA TRP A 115 -10.16 -21.42 -8.89
C TRP A 115 -9.91 -20.10 -9.64
N MET A 116 -9.01 -20.12 -10.63
CA MET A 116 -8.71 -18.94 -11.46
C MET A 116 -9.98 -18.46 -12.20
N ALA A 117 -10.71 -19.37 -12.85
CA ALA A 117 -11.93 -19.03 -13.58
C ALA A 117 -13.08 -18.61 -12.65
N GLY A 118 -13.21 -19.23 -11.48
CA GLY A 118 -14.20 -18.85 -10.47
C GLY A 118 -13.95 -17.44 -9.93
N LEU A 119 -12.69 -17.10 -9.65
CA LEU A 119 -12.30 -15.75 -9.27
C LEU A 119 -12.50 -14.75 -10.41
N ALA A 120 -12.34 -15.15 -11.67
CA ALA A 120 -12.69 -14.31 -12.83
C ALA A 120 -14.18 -13.96 -12.83
N ILE A 121 -15.08 -14.91 -12.55
CA ILE A 121 -16.53 -14.66 -12.43
C ILE A 121 -16.83 -13.66 -11.29
N ILE A 122 -16.28 -13.92 -10.10
CA ILE A 122 -16.52 -13.08 -8.91
C ILE A 122 -16.02 -11.65 -9.17
N THR A 123 -14.80 -11.52 -9.67
CA THR A 123 -14.21 -10.20 -9.95
C THR A 123 -14.89 -9.52 -11.13
N ALA A 124 -15.36 -10.24 -12.16
CA ALA A 124 -16.12 -9.61 -13.25
C ALA A 124 -17.46 -9.02 -12.77
N ALA A 125 -18.10 -9.63 -11.77
CA ALA A 125 -19.34 -9.13 -11.20
C ALA A 125 -19.14 -7.95 -10.23
N VAL A 126 -18.10 -7.99 -9.39
CA VAL A 126 -17.93 -7.03 -8.29
C VAL A 126 -16.87 -5.97 -8.57
N LEU A 127 -15.79 -6.33 -9.27
CA LEU A 127 -14.61 -5.48 -9.52
C LEU A 127 -14.11 -5.66 -10.97
N PRO A 128 -14.85 -5.17 -11.99
CA PRO A 128 -14.56 -5.46 -13.39
C PRO A 128 -13.14 -5.08 -13.85
N GLY A 129 -12.48 -4.13 -13.18
CA GLY A 129 -11.10 -3.74 -13.47
C GLY A 129 -10.04 -4.79 -13.11
N ILE A 130 -10.35 -5.75 -12.22
CA ILE A 130 -9.43 -6.80 -11.78
C ILE A 130 -9.66 -8.11 -12.55
N SER A 131 -10.86 -8.34 -13.08
CA SER A 131 -11.20 -9.60 -13.76
C SER A 131 -10.30 -9.99 -14.93
N PRO A 132 -9.69 -9.08 -15.72
CA PRO A 132 -8.74 -9.46 -16.77
C PRO A 132 -7.57 -10.32 -16.30
N TYR A 133 -7.06 -10.11 -15.08
CA TYR A 133 -5.92 -10.86 -14.53
C TYR A 133 -6.25 -12.35 -14.31
N PHE A 134 -7.53 -12.67 -14.08
CA PHE A 134 -8.01 -14.04 -13.90
C PHE A 134 -8.58 -14.62 -15.20
N LEU A 135 -9.28 -13.81 -15.99
CA LEU A 135 -10.00 -14.21 -17.19
C LEU A 135 -9.04 -14.69 -18.29
N PHE A 136 -8.04 -13.90 -18.68
CA PHE A 136 -7.20 -14.24 -19.83
C PHE A 136 -6.38 -15.51 -19.64
N PRO A 137 -5.71 -15.76 -18.49
CA PRO A 137 -5.08 -17.05 -18.24
C PRO A 137 -6.07 -18.21 -18.30
N SER A 138 -7.29 -18.01 -17.78
CA SER A 138 -8.33 -19.04 -17.77
C SER A 138 -8.86 -19.36 -19.17
N LEU A 139 -8.97 -18.37 -20.07
CA LEU A 139 -9.35 -18.60 -21.47
C LEU A 139 -8.30 -19.41 -22.21
N VAL A 140 -7.02 -19.07 -22.05
CA VAL A 140 -5.91 -19.84 -22.63
C VAL A 140 -5.92 -21.27 -22.10
N ALA A 141 -6.06 -21.44 -20.78
CA ALA A 141 -6.15 -22.74 -20.15
C ALA A 141 -7.37 -23.54 -20.62
N ALA A 142 -8.53 -22.92 -20.78
CA ALA A 142 -9.74 -23.58 -21.29
C ALA A 142 -9.49 -24.22 -22.67
N VAL A 143 -8.90 -23.46 -23.61
CA VAL A 143 -8.57 -23.97 -24.94
C VAL A 143 -7.53 -25.10 -24.86
N MET A 144 -6.45 -24.90 -24.09
CA MET A 144 -5.36 -25.88 -23.96
C MET A 144 -5.83 -27.18 -23.28
N LEU A 145 -6.62 -27.09 -22.22
CA LEU A 145 -7.16 -28.23 -21.49
C LEU A 145 -8.18 -28.99 -22.34
N LEU A 146 -9.04 -28.31 -23.11
CA LEU A 146 -9.96 -28.97 -24.03
C LEU A 146 -9.21 -29.74 -25.13
N ALA A 147 -8.19 -29.12 -25.72
CA ALA A 147 -7.34 -29.77 -26.73
C ALA A 147 -6.60 -31.00 -26.16
N GLY A 148 -6.24 -30.95 -24.87
CA GLY A 148 -5.58 -32.04 -24.14
C GLY A 148 -6.52 -33.05 -23.49
N ALA A 149 -7.83 -32.80 -23.40
CA ALA A 149 -8.73 -33.49 -22.47
C ALA A 149 -8.82 -35.02 -22.67
N ARG A 150 -8.67 -35.50 -23.91
CA ARG A 150 -8.69 -36.93 -24.25
C ARG A 150 -7.32 -37.62 -24.12
N LYS A 151 -6.25 -36.86 -23.91
CA LYS A 151 -4.89 -37.40 -23.77
C LYS A 151 -4.55 -37.44 -22.28
N ARG A 152 -3.94 -38.54 -21.84
CA ARG A 152 -3.49 -38.67 -20.44
C ARG A 152 -2.62 -37.48 -20.06
N GLY A 153 -2.81 -36.93 -18.85
CA GLY A 153 -2.07 -35.76 -18.37
C GLY A 153 -0.54 -35.91 -18.35
N SER A 154 -0.01 -37.14 -18.39
CA SER A 154 1.42 -37.43 -18.52
C SER A 154 1.95 -37.42 -19.97
N SER A 155 1.07 -37.33 -20.97
CA SER A 155 1.50 -37.24 -22.36
C SER A 155 2.23 -35.92 -22.64
N ALA A 156 3.18 -35.94 -23.59
CA ALA A 156 3.93 -34.74 -23.98
C ALA A 156 3.00 -33.57 -24.36
N LEU A 157 1.89 -33.85 -25.04
CA LEU A 157 0.89 -32.84 -25.41
C LEU A 157 0.11 -32.30 -24.21
N GLY A 158 -0.23 -33.15 -23.23
CA GLY A 158 -0.87 -32.72 -21.98
C GLY A 158 0.06 -31.81 -21.16
N GLN A 159 1.34 -32.16 -21.06
CA GLN A 159 2.35 -31.32 -20.39
C GLN A 159 2.57 -29.99 -21.13
N ALA A 160 2.62 -30.00 -22.47
CA ALA A 160 2.72 -28.78 -23.26
C ALA A 160 1.50 -27.87 -23.05
N ALA A 161 0.29 -28.41 -23.03
CA ALA A 161 -0.93 -27.67 -22.75
C ALA A 161 -0.91 -27.01 -21.35
N LEU A 162 -0.49 -27.75 -20.32
CA LEU A 162 -0.32 -27.22 -18.97
C LEU A 162 0.76 -26.13 -18.91
N LEU A 163 1.88 -26.31 -19.60
CA LEU A 163 2.99 -25.35 -19.65
C LEU A 163 2.56 -24.05 -20.34
N ILE A 164 1.88 -24.12 -21.49
CA ILE A 164 1.39 -22.93 -22.20
C ILE A 164 0.42 -22.14 -21.32
N GLY A 165 -0.54 -22.82 -20.68
CA GLY A 165 -1.44 -22.18 -19.72
C GLY A 165 -0.68 -21.50 -18.58
N ALA A 166 0.27 -22.21 -17.98
CA ALA A 166 1.08 -21.67 -16.89
C ALA A 166 1.93 -20.47 -17.30
N VAL A 167 2.55 -20.50 -18.48
CA VAL A 167 3.31 -19.36 -19.02
C VAL A 167 2.39 -18.14 -19.20
N ALA A 168 1.18 -18.31 -19.74
CA ALA A 168 0.22 -17.22 -19.87
C ALA A 168 -0.15 -16.61 -18.51
N ALA A 169 -0.41 -17.45 -17.50
CA ALA A 169 -0.68 -16.98 -16.13
C ALA A 169 0.53 -16.26 -15.53
N LEU A 170 1.74 -16.82 -15.64
CA LEU A 170 2.96 -16.24 -15.11
C LEU A 170 3.27 -14.88 -15.74
N VAL A 171 3.14 -14.73 -17.06
CA VAL A 171 3.39 -13.45 -17.73
C VAL A 171 2.46 -12.36 -17.18
N ILE A 172 1.17 -12.68 -17.02
CA ILE A 172 0.16 -11.73 -16.51
C ILE A 172 0.41 -11.39 -15.03
N TRP A 173 0.61 -12.40 -14.18
CA TRP A 173 0.76 -12.20 -12.75
C TRP A 173 2.13 -11.66 -12.33
N LEU A 174 3.22 -12.03 -13.02
CA LEU A 174 4.55 -11.45 -12.78
C LEU A 174 4.59 -9.97 -13.19
N GLN A 175 3.87 -9.58 -14.24
CA GLN A 175 3.74 -8.16 -14.57
C GLN A 175 3.06 -7.38 -13.44
N LEU A 176 1.98 -7.92 -12.87
CA LEU A 176 1.31 -7.30 -11.73
C LEU A 176 2.24 -7.21 -10.51
N LEU A 177 3.01 -8.26 -10.25
CA LEU A 177 4.02 -8.29 -9.18
C LEU A 177 5.06 -7.18 -9.35
N VAL A 178 5.68 -7.07 -10.54
CA VAL A 178 6.70 -6.05 -10.82
C VAL A 178 6.12 -4.63 -10.73
N GLY A 179 4.90 -4.44 -11.26
CA GLY A 179 4.23 -3.14 -11.20
C GLY A 179 3.75 -2.77 -9.79
N GLY A 180 3.30 -3.75 -9.00
CA GLY A 180 2.91 -3.56 -7.60
C GLY A 180 4.09 -3.14 -6.74
N GLU A 181 5.24 -3.79 -6.94
CA GLU A 181 6.49 -3.41 -6.28
C GLU A 181 6.92 -1.99 -6.66
N ALA A 182 6.88 -1.63 -7.95
CA ALA A 182 7.27 -0.28 -8.38
C ALA A 182 6.40 0.84 -7.77
N LEU A 183 5.13 0.54 -7.45
CA LEU A 183 4.20 1.53 -6.87
C LEU A 183 4.31 1.66 -5.35
N MET A 184 4.56 0.57 -4.65
CA MET A 184 4.43 0.51 -3.19
C MET A 184 5.69 0.00 -2.46
N GLY A 185 6.73 -0.36 -3.20
CA GLY A 185 7.90 -1.07 -2.68
C GLY A 185 7.57 -2.47 -2.17
N LEU A 186 8.56 -3.11 -1.54
CA LEU A 186 8.39 -4.44 -0.91
C LEU A 186 7.83 -4.36 0.52
N LYS A 187 7.65 -3.16 1.06
CA LYS A 187 6.96 -2.93 2.34
C LYS A 187 5.54 -3.53 2.34
N LEU A 188 4.85 -3.48 1.19
CA LEU A 188 3.60 -4.20 0.97
C LEU A 188 3.85 -5.55 0.30
N HIS A 189 4.65 -6.41 0.93
CA HIS A 189 4.96 -7.75 0.42
C HIS A 189 3.73 -8.60 0.00
N PRO A 190 2.48 -8.41 0.52
CA PRO A 190 1.32 -9.14 -0.03
C PRO A 190 1.05 -8.80 -1.51
N LEU A 191 1.40 -7.60 -1.97
CA LEU A 191 1.35 -7.22 -3.39
C LEU A 191 2.39 -7.99 -4.24
N PHE A 192 3.38 -8.63 -3.61
CA PHE A 192 4.29 -9.55 -4.26
C PHE A 192 3.80 -10.99 -4.16
N THR A 193 3.54 -11.46 -2.93
CA THR A 193 3.28 -12.89 -2.66
C THR A 193 1.94 -13.38 -3.18
N VAL A 194 0.90 -12.54 -3.20
CA VAL A 194 -0.42 -12.91 -3.73
C VAL A 194 -0.38 -13.07 -5.26
N PRO A 195 0.12 -12.10 -6.05
CA PRO A 195 0.34 -12.30 -7.48
C PRO A 195 1.26 -13.48 -7.79
N ALA A 196 2.36 -13.64 -7.03
CA ALA A 196 3.25 -14.79 -7.19
C ALA A 196 2.50 -16.11 -6.99
N ALA A 197 1.67 -16.23 -5.95
CA ALA A 197 0.88 -17.43 -5.70
C ALA A 197 -0.10 -17.74 -6.84
N PHE A 198 -0.78 -16.73 -7.40
CA PHE A 198 -1.67 -16.90 -8.56
C PHE A 198 -0.93 -17.31 -9.83
N GLY A 199 0.23 -16.75 -10.11
CA GLY A 199 1.06 -17.23 -11.23
C GLY A 199 1.55 -18.65 -11.00
N LEU A 200 2.15 -18.91 -9.84
CA LEU A 200 2.85 -20.16 -9.54
C LEU A 200 1.93 -21.35 -9.27
N MET A 201 0.68 -21.15 -8.85
CA MET A 201 -0.27 -22.28 -8.66
C MET A 201 -0.48 -23.09 -9.93
N THR A 202 -0.31 -22.45 -11.09
CA THR A 202 -0.43 -23.09 -12.41
C THR A 202 0.74 -24.01 -12.76
N LEU A 203 1.87 -23.93 -12.03
CA LEU A 203 3.01 -24.84 -12.16
C LEU A 203 2.87 -26.10 -11.32
N VAL A 204 1.99 -26.11 -10.32
CA VAL A 204 1.76 -27.28 -9.44
C VAL A 204 1.41 -28.55 -10.24
N PRO A 205 0.53 -28.52 -11.26
CA PRO A 205 0.22 -29.70 -12.06
C PRO A 205 1.43 -30.26 -12.84
N LEU A 206 2.34 -29.38 -13.30
CA LEU A 206 3.56 -29.79 -14.00
C LEU A 206 4.52 -30.54 -13.06
N LEU A 207 4.65 -30.07 -11.82
CA LEU A 207 5.44 -30.75 -10.79
C LEU A 207 4.80 -32.07 -10.37
N ALA A 208 3.47 -32.12 -10.30
CA ALA A 208 2.75 -33.36 -10.03
C ALA A 208 2.91 -34.40 -11.15
N ALA A 209 3.15 -33.96 -12.40
CA ALA A 209 3.31 -34.86 -13.55
C ALA A 209 4.64 -35.62 -13.53
N ASN A 210 5.68 -34.99 -12.98
CA ASN A 210 6.99 -35.58 -12.79
C ASN A 210 7.43 -35.39 -11.32
N PRO A 211 6.83 -36.13 -10.38
CA PRO A 211 7.06 -35.90 -8.97
C PRO A 211 8.52 -36.21 -8.61
N LEU A 212 9.16 -35.28 -7.92
CA LEU A 212 10.50 -35.49 -7.37
C LEU A 212 10.50 -36.72 -6.44
N ARG A 213 11.62 -37.44 -6.35
CA ARG A 213 11.79 -38.51 -5.34
C ARG A 213 11.70 -37.90 -3.93
N GLY A 214 11.26 -38.67 -2.93
CA GLY A 214 10.98 -38.16 -1.58
C GLY A 214 12.14 -37.33 -0.97
N ARG A 215 13.37 -37.85 -1.03
CA ARG A 215 14.57 -37.14 -0.56
C ARG A 215 14.88 -35.89 -1.39
N ALA A 216 14.77 -35.97 -2.73
CA ALA A 216 15.01 -34.82 -3.60
C ALA A 216 13.98 -33.71 -3.37
N TRP A 217 12.71 -34.06 -3.22
CA TRP A 217 11.65 -33.13 -2.84
C TRP A 217 11.94 -32.44 -1.50
N ALA A 218 12.25 -33.23 -0.47
CA ALA A 218 12.54 -32.70 0.86
C ALA A 218 13.75 -31.75 0.83
N ASN A 219 14.83 -32.16 0.17
CA ASN A 219 16.03 -31.35 0.03
C ASN A 219 15.78 -30.05 -0.76
N SER A 220 15.05 -30.11 -1.88
CA SER A 220 14.72 -28.92 -2.67
C SER A 220 13.81 -27.96 -1.89
N THR A 221 12.84 -28.50 -1.14
CA THR A 221 11.94 -27.70 -0.30
C THR A 221 12.72 -27.02 0.82
N ALA A 222 13.54 -27.80 1.54
CA ALA A 222 14.39 -27.28 2.61
C ALA A 222 15.38 -26.24 2.08
N ALA A 223 16.06 -26.50 0.97
CA ALA A 223 16.98 -25.56 0.34
C ALA A 223 16.28 -24.26 -0.06
N SER A 224 15.06 -24.33 -0.62
CA SER A 224 14.26 -23.15 -0.95
C SER A 224 13.90 -22.35 0.30
N LEU A 225 13.39 -23.00 1.35
CA LEU A 225 13.00 -22.30 2.57
C LEU A 225 14.20 -21.72 3.34
N VAL A 226 15.32 -22.45 3.40
CA VAL A 226 16.57 -21.94 3.99
C VAL A 226 17.11 -20.77 3.17
N GLY A 227 17.12 -20.88 1.84
CA GLY A 227 17.50 -19.79 0.94
C GLY A 227 16.63 -18.55 1.14
N ALA A 228 15.32 -18.73 1.38
CA ALA A 228 14.41 -17.64 1.69
C ALA A 228 14.78 -16.92 3.00
N VAL A 229 15.02 -17.69 4.07
CA VAL A 229 15.41 -17.15 5.39
C VAL A 229 16.75 -16.44 5.31
N VAL A 230 17.76 -17.04 4.67
CA VAL A 230 19.09 -16.44 4.50
C VAL A 230 19.00 -15.13 3.72
N ALA A 231 18.26 -15.11 2.60
CA ALA A 231 18.09 -13.91 1.81
C ALA A 231 17.31 -12.80 2.54
N ALA A 232 16.31 -13.14 3.36
CA ALA A 232 15.62 -12.18 4.22
C ALA A 232 16.54 -11.63 5.32
N ALA A 233 17.39 -12.48 5.90
CA ALA A 233 18.39 -12.03 6.86
C ALA A 233 19.40 -11.06 6.23
N ILE A 234 19.90 -11.37 5.03
CA ILE A 234 20.74 -10.45 4.25
C ILE A 234 20.00 -9.14 4.00
N ALA A 235 18.72 -9.18 3.62
CA ALA A 235 17.92 -7.97 3.42
C ALA A 235 17.83 -7.10 4.69
N GLY A 236 17.72 -7.72 5.87
CA GLY A 236 17.74 -6.99 7.15
C GLY A 236 19.11 -6.44 7.56
N LEU A 237 20.20 -7.01 7.06
CA LEU A 237 21.57 -6.54 7.33
C LEU A 237 22.02 -5.41 6.39
N LEU A 238 21.37 -5.28 5.22
CA LEU A 238 21.67 -4.21 4.27
C LEU A 238 21.13 -2.86 4.79
N PRO A 239 21.81 -1.73 4.47
CA PRO A 239 21.31 -0.42 4.86
C PRO A 239 19.95 -0.11 4.22
N SER A 240 18.96 0.31 5.01
CA SER A 240 17.62 0.64 4.50
C SER A 240 17.63 1.80 3.51
N TYR A 241 18.61 2.71 3.60
CA TYR A 241 18.72 3.90 2.75
C TYR A 241 20.11 4.00 2.11
N SER A 242 20.17 4.60 0.93
CA SER A 242 21.42 4.84 0.18
C SER A 242 21.39 6.22 -0.48
N LEU A 243 22.47 6.60 -1.17
CA LEU A 243 22.49 7.85 -1.95
C LEU A 243 21.50 7.83 -3.12
N ALA A 244 21.28 6.66 -3.73
CA ALA A 244 20.32 6.49 -4.83
C ALA A 244 18.87 6.36 -4.35
N SER A 245 18.68 6.00 -3.08
CA SER A 245 17.37 5.84 -2.45
C SER A 245 17.43 6.40 -1.02
N PRO A 246 17.50 7.73 -0.89
CA PRO A 246 17.65 8.39 0.40
C PRO A 246 16.37 8.33 1.22
N GLN A 247 16.53 8.36 2.55
CA GLN A 247 15.43 8.50 3.49
C GLN A 247 14.70 9.82 3.25
N ARG A 248 13.37 9.77 3.16
CA ARG A 248 12.55 10.98 3.24
C ARG A 248 12.74 11.61 4.62
N LEU A 249 13.21 12.85 4.65
CA LEU A 249 13.35 13.61 5.88
C LEU A 249 13.17 15.10 5.60
N ASN A 250 12.02 15.64 6.00
CA ASN A 250 11.76 17.08 5.97
C ASN A 250 12.12 17.69 7.33
N LEU A 251 12.78 18.83 7.32
CA LEU A 251 13.01 19.68 8.48
C LEU A 251 11.99 20.81 8.45
N ILE A 252 11.13 20.84 9.46
CA ILE A 252 10.07 21.82 9.60
C ILE A 252 10.33 22.65 10.86
N TYR A 253 10.44 23.96 10.68
CA TYR A 253 10.38 24.89 11.79
C TYR A 253 8.93 25.12 12.21
N PHE A 254 8.58 24.93 13.48
CA PHE A 254 7.21 25.03 13.95
C PHE A 254 7.06 26.04 15.08
N GLU A 255 6.06 26.92 14.95
CA GLU A 255 5.66 27.89 15.98
C GLU A 255 4.16 27.86 16.19
N ASN A 256 3.69 28.10 17.43
CA ASN A 256 2.25 28.16 17.72
C ASN A 256 1.83 29.26 18.72
N GLY A 257 2.76 30.14 19.12
CA GLY A 257 2.52 31.23 20.07
C GLY A 257 2.24 30.84 21.53
N LYS A 258 2.05 29.55 21.83
CA LYS A 258 1.75 29.04 23.18
C LYS A 258 2.92 28.29 23.81
N GLN A 259 3.81 27.77 22.97
CA GLN A 259 4.98 26.99 23.34
C GLN A 259 6.21 27.56 22.65
N PRO A 260 7.42 27.27 23.16
CA PRO A 260 8.66 27.53 22.43
C PRO A 260 8.58 26.98 21.00
N ALA A 261 9.26 27.66 20.08
CA ALA A 261 9.42 27.17 18.73
C ALA A 261 10.21 25.86 18.75
N ARG A 262 9.94 24.98 17.78
CA ARG A 262 10.61 23.68 17.69
C ARG A 262 10.95 23.33 16.26
N TRP A 263 12.03 22.58 16.12
CA TRP A 263 12.36 21.86 14.90
C TRP A 263 11.64 20.52 14.90
N ILE A 264 11.11 20.14 13.75
CA ILE A 264 10.46 18.86 13.52
C ILE A 264 11.21 18.17 12.38
N ALA A 265 11.73 16.98 12.64
CA ALA A 265 12.25 16.07 11.63
C ALA A 265 11.14 15.08 11.25
N GLU A 266 10.48 15.35 10.12
CA GLU A 266 9.35 14.59 9.61
C GLU A 266 9.83 13.55 8.59
N THR A 267 9.76 12.28 8.96
CA THR A 267 10.08 11.16 8.06
C THR A 267 8.84 10.51 7.45
N ALA A 268 7.67 10.69 8.07
CA ALA A 268 6.43 10.01 7.66
C ALA A 268 5.81 10.66 6.41
N TRP A 269 5.50 9.85 5.39
CA TRP A 269 4.74 10.29 4.21
C TRP A 269 3.22 10.34 4.46
N LYS A 270 2.71 9.56 5.42
CA LYS A 270 1.30 9.50 5.87
C LYS A 270 1.28 9.19 7.37
N ALA A 271 0.25 9.62 8.09
CA ALA A 271 0.15 9.68 9.56
C ALA A 271 0.44 8.37 10.35
N ASN A 272 0.70 7.24 9.69
CA ASN A 272 0.93 5.95 10.32
C ASN A 272 2.40 5.53 10.15
N GLY A 273 3.25 6.08 11.03
CA GLY A 273 4.61 5.59 11.27
C GLY A 273 5.69 6.64 11.07
N THR A 274 6.26 7.14 12.17
CA THR A 274 7.50 7.91 12.16
C THR A 274 8.67 6.94 12.14
N GLU A 275 9.54 7.08 11.15
CA GLU A 275 10.76 6.28 10.99
C GLU A 275 11.88 6.92 11.82
N PRO A 276 12.83 6.13 12.35
CA PRO A 276 13.99 6.68 13.05
C PRO A 276 14.76 7.66 12.17
N ILE A 277 15.11 8.83 12.72
CA ILE A 277 15.97 9.79 12.04
C ILE A 277 17.45 9.38 12.13
N PRO A 278 18.32 9.83 11.21
CA PRO A 278 19.74 9.54 11.27
C PRO A 278 20.38 10.04 12.57
N ALA A 279 21.30 9.25 13.14
CA ALA A 279 21.97 9.58 14.40
C ALA A 279 22.69 10.94 14.36
N GLN A 280 23.29 11.30 13.21
CA GLN A 280 23.94 12.59 12.99
C GLN A 280 22.98 13.76 13.24
N LEU A 281 21.80 13.72 12.62
CA LEU A 281 20.79 14.75 12.81
C LEU A 281 20.21 14.71 14.22
N LYS A 282 19.96 13.51 14.76
CA LYS A 282 19.46 13.32 16.12
C LYS A 282 20.39 13.98 17.15
N ASN A 283 21.69 13.80 16.99
CA ASN A 283 22.71 14.35 17.89
C ASN A 283 22.88 15.86 17.69
N ALA A 284 22.87 16.35 16.44
CA ALA A 284 23.04 17.76 16.14
C ALA A 284 21.88 18.63 16.67
N GLY A 285 20.64 18.13 16.60
CA GLY A 285 19.45 18.86 17.08
C GLY A 285 18.93 18.42 18.44
N HIS A 286 19.47 17.36 19.05
CA HIS A 286 18.91 16.73 20.26
C HIS A 286 17.45 16.29 20.11
N PHE A 287 17.09 15.78 18.93
CA PHE A 287 15.73 15.40 18.58
C PHE A 287 15.20 14.23 19.42
N ARG A 288 13.93 14.34 19.84
CA ARG A 288 13.19 13.32 20.63
C ARG A 288 11.85 13.04 19.98
N PHE A 289 11.35 11.82 20.11
CA PHE A 289 10.04 11.47 19.57
C PHE A 289 8.91 12.17 20.34
N ASP A 290 7.95 12.73 19.62
CA ASP A 290 6.73 13.35 20.14
C ASP A 290 5.52 12.90 19.32
N SER A 291 4.51 12.35 20.02
CA SER A 291 3.26 11.91 19.41
C SER A 291 2.35 13.05 18.93
N ASP A 292 2.54 14.28 19.45
CA ASP A 292 1.82 15.50 19.05
C ASP A 292 2.80 16.61 18.62
N ALA A 293 3.68 16.24 17.70
CA ALA A 293 4.71 17.12 17.15
C ALA A 293 4.18 18.42 16.53
N TYR A 294 2.86 18.51 16.26
CA TYR A 294 2.21 19.70 15.69
C TYR A 294 1.13 20.32 16.59
N ALA A 295 1.17 20.06 17.90
CA ALA A 295 0.37 20.73 18.93
C ALA A 295 -1.12 20.81 18.59
N GLY A 296 -1.71 19.67 18.20
CA GLY A 296 -3.13 19.61 17.87
C GLY A 296 -3.50 20.10 16.48
N LEU A 297 -2.57 20.31 15.54
CA LEU A 297 -2.93 20.41 14.10
C LEU A 297 -3.25 19.05 13.46
N GLY A 298 -2.92 17.93 14.13
CA GLY A 298 -3.28 16.59 13.66
C GLY A 298 -2.47 16.12 12.44
N LEU A 299 -1.27 16.67 12.25
CA LEU A 299 -0.36 16.29 11.16
C LEU A 299 0.51 15.06 11.50
N GLY A 300 0.39 14.52 12.72
CA GLY A 300 0.99 13.26 13.15
C GLY A 300 2.14 13.42 14.15
N SER A 301 2.79 12.28 14.43
CA SER A 301 3.97 12.19 15.28
C SER A 301 5.26 12.45 14.50
N ALA A 302 6.27 12.98 15.17
CA ALA A 302 7.58 13.22 14.57
C ALA A 302 8.68 13.32 15.64
N TYR A 303 9.92 13.49 15.19
CA TYR A 303 11.03 13.84 16.07
C TYR A 303 11.10 15.36 16.23
N VAL A 304 11.10 15.86 17.46
CA VAL A 304 11.11 17.28 17.80
C VAL A 304 12.37 17.69 18.55
N ALA A 305 12.84 18.90 18.30
CA ALA A 305 13.98 19.52 18.97
C ALA A 305 13.65 20.99 19.31
N ASP A 306 14.25 21.53 20.35
CA ASP A 306 14.04 22.93 20.73
C ASP A 306 14.63 23.88 19.68
N ALA A 307 13.88 24.94 19.35
CA ALA A 307 14.33 26.02 18.47
C ALA A 307 14.31 27.40 19.16
N GLY A 308 13.98 27.45 20.45
CA GLY A 308 13.96 28.65 21.29
C GLY A 308 12.69 29.48 21.13
N ALA A 309 12.84 30.80 21.20
CA ALA A 309 11.72 31.73 21.05
C ALA A 309 11.26 31.81 19.58
N GLY A 310 9.96 32.05 19.39
CA GLY A 310 9.39 32.32 18.08
C GLY A 310 10.01 33.56 17.42
N ARG A 311 10.15 33.50 16.10
CA ARG A 311 10.82 34.46 15.23
C ARG A 311 9.90 35.01 14.15
N PHE A 312 8.77 34.36 13.87
CA PHE A 312 7.86 34.79 12.82
C PHE A 312 6.55 35.35 13.35
N PRO A 313 5.93 36.30 12.63
CA PRO A 313 4.54 36.63 12.88
C PRO A 313 3.67 35.40 12.55
N LEU A 314 2.77 35.08 13.46
CA LEU A 314 1.82 33.97 13.31
C LEU A 314 0.67 34.39 12.37
N PRO A 315 0.04 33.42 11.67
CA PRO A 315 -1.12 33.72 10.84
C PRO A 315 -2.30 34.15 11.72
N ALA A 316 -3.17 35.00 11.17
CA ALA A 316 -4.36 35.50 11.84
C ALA A 316 -5.63 34.93 11.22
N ALA A 317 -6.72 34.93 11.99
CA ALA A 317 -8.04 34.58 11.49
C ALA A 317 -9.06 35.56 12.05
N VAL A 318 -9.96 36.04 11.19
CA VAL A 318 -11.01 36.98 11.55
C VAL A 318 -12.36 36.33 11.26
N VAL A 319 -13.25 36.31 12.26
CA VAL A 319 -14.64 35.88 12.07
C VAL A 319 -15.41 37.06 11.48
N THR A 320 -15.83 36.95 10.23
CA THR A 320 -16.60 37.99 9.52
C THR A 320 -18.11 37.80 9.67
N GLY A 321 -18.54 36.60 10.06
CA GLY A 321 -19.94 36.32 10.34
C GLY A 321 -20.10 35.07 11.19
N ASP A 322 -21.04 35.10 12.11
CA ASP A 322 -21.41 33.94 12.92
C ASP A 322 -22.89 34.08 13.25
N ARG A 323 -23.69 33.12 12.79
CA ARG A 323 -25.15 33.19 12.92
C ARG A 323 -25.78 31.80 13.07
N PRO A 324 -26.88 31.68 13.84
CA PRO A 324 -27.68 30.47 13.84
C PRO A 324 -28.38 30.26 12.49
N ALA A 325 -28.59 28.99 12.12
CA ALA A 325 -29.32 28.58 10.92
C ALA A 325 -30.07 27.26 11.21
N GLY A 326 -31.29 27.37 11.75
CA GLY A 326 -32.03 26.19 12.23
C GLY A 326 -31.25 25.48 13.34
N ALA A 327 -31.10 24.15 13.28
CA ALA A 327 -30.27 23.41 14.23
C ALA A 327 -28.76 23.64 14.05
N SER A 328 -28.34 24.27 12.95
CA SER A 328 -26.95 24.49 12.59
C SER A 328 -26.46 25.90 12.94
N ARG A 329 -25.16 26.10 12.84
CA ARG A 329 -24.46 27.38 12.98
C ARG A 329 -23.64 27.63 11.71
N VAL A 330 -23.74 28.82 11.14
CA VAL A 330 -22.96 29.23 9.97
C VAL A 330 -21.90 30.22 10.42
N VAL A 331 -20.63 29.87 10.22
CA VAL A 331 -19.47 30.69 10.58
C VAL A 331 -18.72 31.05 9.31
N SER A 332 -18.60 32.34 9.02
CA SER A 332 -17.74 32.89 7.97
C SER A 332 -16.48 33.44 8.62
N LEU A 333 -15.33 33.03 8.10
CA LEU A 333 -14.02 33.47 8.56
C LEU A 333 -13.10 33.76 7.38
N VAL A 334 -12.15 34.66 7.61
CA VAL A 334 -11.05 34.94 6.68
C VAL A 334 -9.76 34.58 7.39
N LEU A 335 -8.96 33.72 6.75
CA LEU A 335 -7.61 33.41 7.21
C LEU A 335 -6.63 34.36 6.52
N HIS A 336 -5.66 34.85 7.28
CA HIS A 336 -4.61 35.74 6.82
C HIS A 336 -3.25 35.12 7.11
N GLY A 337 -2.57 34.72 6.04
CA GLY A 337 -1.17 34.32 6.07
C GLY A 337 -0.23 35.47 5.70
N SER A 338 1.07 35.21 5.78
CA SER A 338 2.13 36.11 5.36
C SER A 338 2.33 36.15 3.83
N ALA A 339 3.14 37.09 3.35
CA ALA A 339 3.55 37.15 1.95
C ALA A 339 4.32 35.89 1.48
N ALA A 340 4.88 35.10 2.41
CA ALA A 340 5.58 33.86 2.12
C ALA A 340 4.69 32.60 2.22
N THR A 341 3.36 32.76 2.31
CA THR A 341 2.42 31.65 2.43
C THR A 341 2.45 30.77 1.18
N GLY A 342 2.83 29.51 1.37
CA GLY A 342 2.76 28.46 0.36
C GLY A 342 1.51 27.59 0.48
N SER A 343 0.96 27.45 1.68
CA SER A 343 -0.36 26.84 1.90
C SER A 343 -0.98 27.30 3.23
N MET A 344 -2.31 27.25 3.31
CA MET A 344 -3.08 27.45 4.54
C MET A 344 -3.77 26.15 4.91
N THR A 345 -3.72 25.80 6.19
CA THR A 345 -4.35 24.61 6.76
C THR A 345 -5.32 25.00 7.85
N LEU A 346 -6.52 24.41 7.84
CA LEU A 346 -7.57 24.62 8.84
C LEU A 346 -8.05 23.26 9.35
N ARG A 347 -7.89 22.99 10.65
CA ARG A 347 -8.37 21.75 11.28
C ARG A 347 -9.70 22.00 11.96
N ILE A 348 -10.77 21.47 11.38
CA ILE A 348 -12.12 21.53 11.94
C ILE A 348 -12.32 20.31 12.85
N PRO A 349 -12.53 20.49 14.16
CA PRO A 349 -12.64 19.37 15.08
C PRO A 349 -13.94 18.58 14.85
N GLN A 350 -13.92 17.28 15.13
CA GLN A 350 -15.11 16.42 15.01
C GLN A 350 -16.30 16.94 15.83
N SER A 351 -16.03 17.55 16.99
CA SER A 351 -17.04 18.15 17.86
C SER A 351 -17.84 19.28 17.21
N ALA A 352 -17.32 19.90 16.15
CA ALA A 352 -18.02 20.94 15.39
C ALA A 352 -19.14 20.36 14.48
N LYS A 353 -19.15 19.03 14.24
CA LYS A 353 -20.13 18.34 13.38
C LYS A 353 -20.29 19.04 12.02
N LEU A 354 -19.19 19.17 11.28
CA LEU A 354 -19.16 19.85 10.00
C LEU A 354 -20.18 19.25 9.00
N GLN A 355 -21.03 20.10 8.43
CA GLN A 355 -22.07 19.71 7.46
C GLN A 355 -21.76 20.18 6.04
N ALA A 356 -21.19 21.38 5.90
CA ALA A 356 -20.81 21.93 4.60
C ALA A 356 -19.64 22.92 4.74
N ILE A 357 -18.84 23.03 3.67
CA ILE A 357 -17.77 24.03 3.53
C ILE A 357 -18.05 24.82 2.26
N ARG A 358 -17.90 26.14 2.33
CA ARG A 358 -17.79 27.00 1.16
C ARG A 358 -16.46 27.71 1.15
N ILE A 359 -15.80 27.72 -0.01
CA ILE A 359 -14.53 28.42 -0.21
C ILE A 359 -14.75 29.38 -1.36
N ARG A 360 -14.57 30.68 -1.12
CA ARG A 360 -14.82 31.72 -2.14
C ARG A 360 -16.21 31.61 -2.79
N GLY A 361 -17.21 31.24 -2.00
CA GLY A 361 -18.59 31.07 -2.45
C GLY A 361 -18.93 29.69 -3.02
N GLU A 362 -17.94 28.90 -3.42
CA GLU A 362 -18.14 27.56 -4.00
C GLU A 362 -18.32 26.48 -2.93
N ASN A 363 -19.30 25.60 -3.13
CA ASN A 363 -19.56 24.49 -2.22
C ASN A 363 -18.52 23.39 -2.42
N VAL A 364 -17.78 23.05 -1.36
CA VAL A 364 -16.88 21.89 -1.37
C VAL A 364 -17.68 20.68 -0.88
N PRO A 365 -17.78 19.60 -1.67
CA PRO A 365 -18.53 18.41 -1.27
C PRO A 365 -17.88 17.76 -0.06
N VAL A 366 -18.63 17.66 1.04
CA VAL A 366 -18.23 16.89 2.23
C VAL A 366 -18.81 15.49 2.06
N SER A 367 -17.96 14.46 2.02
CA SER A 367 -18.44 13.09 1.81
C SER A 367 -19.34 12.65 2.97
N LYS A 368 -20.53 12.11 2.65
CA LYS A 368 -21.43 11.50 3.65
C LYS A 368 -20.68 10.37 4.37
N GLY A 369 -20.64 10.40 5.69
CA GLY A 369 -20.01 9.35 6.52
C GLY A 369 -18.63 9.68 7.09
N TRP A 370 -18.14 10.92 6.97
CA TRP A 370 -16.93 11.34 7.69
C TRP A 370 -17.15 11.35 9.22
N SER A 371 -16.47 10.46 9.92
CA SER A 371 -16.36 10.43 11.38
C SER A 371 -14.93 10.84 11.77
N GLY A 372 -14.73 12.12 12.09
CA GLY A 372 -13.42 12.59 12.54
C GLY A 372 -13.21 14.09 12.37
N ASN A 373 -11.97 14.51 12.62
CA ASN A 373 -11.53 15.87 12.33
C ASN A 373 -11.42 16.05 10.81
N THR A 374 -11.81 17.21 10.30
CA THR A 374 -11.64 17.56 8.89
C THR A 374 -10.45 18.49 8.75
N LEU A 375 -9.56 18.21 7.80
CA LEU A 375 -8.44 19.07 7.47
C LEU A 375 -8.69 19.72 6.11
N LEU A 376 -8.86 21.03 6.09
CA LEU A 376 -8.92 21.80 4.86
C LEU A 376 -7.51 22.33 4.57
N ILE A 377 -6.94 21.96 3.42
CA ILE A 377 -5.64 22.45 2.95
C ILE A 377 -5.86 23.23 1.66
N CYS A 378 -5.54 24.52 1.67
CA CYS A 378 -5.48 25.36 0.49
C CYS A 378 -4.01 25.52 0.10
N ASN A 379 -3.62 25.06 -1.09
CA ASN A 379 -2.26 25.16 -1.60
C ASN A 379 -2.12 26.30 -2.61
N GLY A 380 -1.04 27.08 -2.49
CA GLY A 380 -0.68 28.15 -3.40
C GLY A 380 -0.71 29.54 -2.75
N PRO A 381 -0.08 30.54 -3.39
CA PRO A 381 -0.02 31.92 -2.87
C PRO A 381 -1.40 32.56 -2.67
N ASP A 382 -2.36 32.20 -3.52
CA ASP A 382 -3.75 32.67 -3.47
C ASP A 382 -4.46 32.28 -2.17
N CYS A 383 -3.93 31.30 -1.43
CA CYS A 383 -4.49 30.86 -0.17
C CYS A 383 -4.18 31.77 1.01
N ARG A 384 -3.29 32.78 0.83
CA ARG A 384 -2.92 33.73 1.89
C ARG A 384 -4.13 34.38 2.55
N ASP A 385 -5.09 34.84 1.74
CA ASP A 385 -6.30 35.52 2.19
C ASP A 385 -7.54 34.70 1.82
N VAL A 386 -7.71 33.54 2.46
CA VAL A 386 -8.79 32.60 2.12
C VAL A 386 -10.04 32.84 2.97
N ALA A 387 -11.14 33.16 2.29
CA ALA A 387 -12.47 33.24 2.88
C ALA A 387 -13.12 31.85 2.88
N VAL A 388 -13.51 31.39 4.08
CA VAL A 388 -14.13 30.09 4.32
C VAL A 388 -15.44 30.30 5.08
N THR A 389 -16.51 29.66 4.62
CA THR A 389 -17.76 29.55 5.37
C THR A 389 -18.01 28.10 5.77
N LEU A 390 -18.20 27.87 7.05
CA LEU A 390 -18.46 26.57 7.64
C LEU A 390 -19.91 26.49 8.10
N THR A 391 -20.63 25.45 7.68
CA THR A 391 -21.92 25.09 8.25
C THR A 391 -21.70 23.95 9.23
N LEU A 392 -22.01 24.20 10.50
CA LEU A 392 -21.67 23.36 11.64
C LEU A 392 -22.94 22.87 12.32
N GLY A 393 -22.99 21.58 12.68
CA GLY A 393 -24.09 20.99 13.42
C GLY A 393 -23.98 21.15 14.94
N SER A 394 -22.92 21.80 15.43
CA SER A 394 -22.73 22.10 16.85
C SER A 394 -22.76 23.61 17.10
N ARG A 395 -23.40 24.01 18.21
CA ARG A 395 -23.41 25.39 18.70
C ARG A 395 -22.53 25.62 19.92
N ALA A 396 -21.90 24.57 20.44
CA ALA A 396 -20.99 24.67 21.58
C ALA A 396 -19.75 25.53 21.23
N ALA A 397 -19.03 25.97 22.25
CA ALA A 397 -17.72 26.57 22.07
C ALA A 397 -16.70 25.51 21.65
N PHE A 398 -15.79 25.86 20.74
CA PHE A 398 -14.66 25.00 20.37
C PHE A 398 -13.54 25.83 19.73
N SER A 399 -12.35 25.23 19.69
CA SER A 399 -11.17 25.82 19.06
C SER A 399 -10.97 25.26 17.65
N ILE A 400 -10.58 26.12 16.71
CA ILE A 400 -10.15 25.74 15.37
C ILE A 400 -8.65 26.04 15.23
N PRO A 401 -7.77 25.03 15.30
CA PRO A 401 -6.38 25.18 14.92
C PRO A 401 -6.25 25.49 13.43
N PHE A 402 -5.40 26.43 13.09
CA PHE A 402 -5.04 26.74 11.71
C PHE A 402 -3.56 27.05 11.61
N ALA A 403 -2.99 26.92 10.41
CA ALA A 403 -1.59 27.20 10.19
C ALA A 403 -1.32 27.67 8.77
N GLU A 404 -0.27 28.46 8.62
CA GLU A 404 0.37 28.68 7.32
C GLU A 404 1.60 27.79 7.19
N ARG A 405 1.86 27.30 5.98
CA ARG A 405 3.13 26.68 5.60
C ARG A 405 3.90 27.62 4.69
N ARG A 406 5.18 27.82 4.99
CA ARG A 406 6.16 28.48 4.13
C ARG A 406 7.12 27.42 3.59
N TYR A 407 7.34 27.42 2.28
CA TYR A 407 8.30 26.50 1.65
C TYR A 407 9.73 27.03 1.79
N GLY A 408 10.67 26.10 1.93
CA GLY A 408 12.08 26.42 2.11
C GLY A 408 12.45 26.53 3.59
N LEU A 409 13.61 25.98 3.92
CA LEU A 409 14.13 26.06 5.28
C LEU A 409 14.55 27.51 5.58
N PRO A 410 14.17 28.08 6.74
CA PRO A 410 14.63 29.42 7.09
C PRO A 410 16.17 29.43 7.29
N PRO A 411 16.88 30.55 7.01
CA PRO A 411 18.34 30.59 7.01
C PRO A 411 19.00 30.11 8.32
N PHE A 412 18.36 30.38 9.45
CA PHE A 412 18.84 29.95 10.77
C PHE A 412 18.71 28.43 11.03
N GLY A 413 18.08 27.68 10.12
CA GLY A 413 18.06 26.21 10.12
C GLY A 413 19.22 25.56 9.35
N ALA A 414 20.11 26.35 8.73
CA ALA A 414 21.16 25.84 7.85
C ALA A 414 22.12 24.82 8.54
N SER A 415 22.35 24.96 9.85
CA SER A 415 23.15 24.00 10.61
C SER A 415 22.50 22.61 10.66
N LEU A 416 21.18 22.52 10.85
CA LEU A 416 20.45 21.26 10.82
C LEU A 416 20.38 20.66 9.41
N ALA A 417 20.25 21.50 8.39
CA ALA A 417 20.34 21.04 7.01
C ALA A 417 21.72 20.43 6.71
N THR A 418 22.79 21.04 7.20
CA THR A 418 24.17 20.54 7.04
C THR A 418 24.38 19.23 7.81
N ALA A 419 23.69 19.05 8.94
CA ALA A 419 23.72 17.81 9.72
C ALA A 419 22.90 16.66 9.10
N ARG A 420 22.10 16.91 8.07
CA ARG A 420 21.39 15.86 7.33
C ARG A 420 22.40 15.06 6.50
N PRO A 421 22.50 13.74 6.68
CA PRO A 421 23.39 12.93 5.84
C PRO A 421 22.94 12.93 4.38
N ALA A 422 23.86 12.66 3.47
CA ALA A 422 23.56 12.52 2.04
C ALA A 422 22.59 11.37 1.72
N THR A 423 22.39 10.42 2.65
CA THR A 423 21.38 9.34 2.56
C THR A 423 20.00 9.76 3.07
N ALA A 424 19.77 11.05 3.33
CA ALA A 424 18.47 11.60 3.67
C ALA A 424 18.20 12.87 2.85
N MET A 425 16.97 13.06 2.38
CA MET A 425 16.63 14.20 1.54
C MET A 425 15.22 14.74 1.82
N PRO A 426 14.97 16.04 1.58
CA PRO A 426 13.63 16.58 1.62
C PRO A 426 12.80 16.02 0.46
N SER A 427 11.50 15.81 0.68
CA SER A 427 10.58 15.23 -0.30
C SER A 427 9.23 15.94 -0.32
N GLN A 428 8.56 15.94 -1.49
CA GLN A 428 7.30 16.66 -1.77
C GLN A 428 7.44 18.16 -1.49
N SER A 429 6.68 18.66 -0.52
CA SER A 429 6.70 20.02 0.02
C SER A 429 8.02 20.38 0.70
N GLY A 430 8.92 19.41 0.89
CA GLY A 430 10.29 19.61 1.37
C GLY A 430 10.37 20.26 2.75
N ASP A 431 11.51 20.88 3.00
CA ASP A 431 11.77 21.66 4.20
C ASP A 431 10.93 22.95 4.23
N GLY A 432 10.65 23.45 5.42
CA GLY A 432 9.77 24.61 5.54
C GLY A 432 9.60 25.14 6.95
N ALA A 433 8.65 26.06 7.08
CA ALA A 433 8.12 26.49 8.35
C ALA A 433 6.60 26.29 8.38
N ILE A 434 6.08 25.87 9.53
CA ILE A 434 4.64 25.81 9.82
C ILE A 434 4.39 26.72 11.01
N LEU A 435 3.59 27.76 10.80
CA LEU A 435 3.24 28.73 11.82
C LEU A 435 1.77 28.56 12.12
N ALA A 436 1.48 28.18 13.35
CA ALA A 436 0.16 27.79 13.80
C ALA A 436 -0.46 28.83 14.72
N SER A 437 -1.78 28.93 14.64
CA SER A 437 -2.60 29.76 15.51
C SER A 437 -3.88 28.98 15.84
N VAL A 438 -4.63 29.48 16.82
CA VAL A 438 -5.89 28.87 17.23
C VAL A 438 -6.97 29.93 17.26
N LEU A 439 -8.02 29.72 16.48
CA LEU A 439 -9.23 30.54 16.53
C LEU A 439 -10.17 29.98 17.59
N GLN A 440 -10.58 30.80 18.56
CA GLN A 440 -11.59 30.42 19.55
C GLN A 440 -12.97 30.85 19.04
N LEU A 441 -13.89 29.90 18.90
CA LEU A 441 -15.29 30.19 18.59
C LEU A 441 -16.13 30.02 19.86
N PRO A 442 -16.81 31.08 20.34
CA PRO A 442 -17.66 30.99 21.52
C PRO A 442 -18.92 30.16 21.25
N GLY A 443 -19.63 29.73 22.29
CA GLY A 443 -20.93 29.07 22.14
C GLY A 443 -22.03 30.04 21.70
N ARG A 444 -23.11 29.53 21.08
CA ARG A 444 -24.25 30.31 20.58
C ARG A 444 -25.61 29.70 20.87
#